data_AF-A0AAU4F773-F1
#
_entry.id   AF-A0AAU4F773-F1
#
_cell.length_a   1.000
_cell.length_b   1.000
_cell.length_c   1.000
_cell.angle_alpha   90.00
_cell.angle_beta   90.00
_cell.angle_gamma   90.00
#
_symmetry.space_group_name_H-M   'P 1'
#
loop_
_entity.id
_entity.type
_entity.pdbx_description
1 polymer ?
#
loop_
_entity_poly.entity_id
_entity_poly.type
_entity_poly.pdbx_seq_one_letter_code
_entity_poly.pdbx_strand_id
1 'polypeptide(L)' 'MAGVVNSMIAAEYAAGASISELAERWGIDPRQVVERISAADRS' A
#
# COMPACT_ATOMS: atom_id res chain seq x y z
N MET A 1 -6.84 -0.27 -13.86
CA MET A 1 -6.99 0.55 -12.64
C MET A 1 -6.15 0.08 -11.45
N ALA A 2 -5.59 -1.15 -11.41
CA ALA A 2 -4.83 -1.63 -10.24
C ALA A 2 -3.49 -0.92 -9.97
N GLY A 3 -2.80 -0.41 -11.01
CA GLY A 3 -1.52 0.28 -10.84
C GLY A 3 -1.60 1.56 -10.01
N VAL A 4 -2.64 2.37 -10.19
CA VAL A 4 -2.85 3.63 -9.46
C VAL A 4 -3.05 3.40 -7.96
N VAL A 5 -3.75 2.32 -7.61
CA VAL A 5 -4.03 1.96 -6.20
C VAL A 5 -2.74 1.57 -5.47
N ASN A 6 -1.85 0.84 -6.13
CA ASN A 6 -0.57 0.44 -5.52
C ASN A 6 0.33 1.65 -5.25
N SER A 7 0.38 2.61 -6.18
CA SER A 7 1.12 3.86 -6.00
C SER A 7 0.59 4.68 -4.82
N MET A 8 -0.73 4.70 -4.61
CA MET A 8 -1.36 5.42 -3.51
C MET A 8 -1.01 4.80 -2.15
N ILE A 9 -1.08 3.47 -2.01
CA ILE A 9 -0.71 2.78 -0.77
C ILE A 9 0.76 3.00 -0.43
N ALA A 10 1.65 2.97 -1.43
CA ALA A 10 3.06 3.27 -1.24
C ALA A 10 3.31 4.73 -0.82
N ALA A 11 2.58 5.69 -1.39
CA ALA A 11 2.68 7.09 -1.01
C ALA A 11 2.21 7.34 0.43
N GLU A 12 1.12 6.70 0.86
CA GLU A 12 0.64 6.82 2.25
C GLU A 12 1.61 6.18 3.25
N TYR A 13 2.21 5.03 2.89
CA TYR A 13 3.27 4.42 3.69
C TYR A 13 4.50 5.34 3.81
N ALA A 14 4.92 5.96 2.70
CA ALA A 14 6.03 6.93 2.69
C ALA A 14 5.72 8.21 3.50
N ALA A 15 4.44 8.58 3.62
CA ALA A 15 3.98 9.66 4.49
C ALA A 15 4.02 9.30 6.00
N GLY A 16 4.35 8.05 6.33
CA GLY A 16 4.49 7.55 7.70
C GLY A 16 3.28 6.76 8.21
N ALA A 17 2.31 6.43 7.34
CA ALA A 17 1.20 5.57 7.75
C ALA A 17 1.67 4.14 8.03
N SER A 18 1.12 3.53 9.08
CA SER A 18 1.46 2.15 9.43
C SER A 18 0.78 1.16 8.48
N ILE A 19 1.42 0.01 8.26
CA ILE A 19 0.85 -1.07 7.43
C ILE A 19 -0.53 -1.50 7.93
N SER A 20 -0.74 -1.59 9.25
CA SER A 20 -2.03 -1.94 9.84
C SER A 20 -3.10 -0.89 9.56
N GLU A 21 -2.76 0.40 9.64
CA GLU A 21 -3.71 1.48 9.33
C GLU A 21 -4.09 1.47 7.85
N LEU A 22 -3.13 1.21 6.97
CA LEU A 22 -3.39 1.05 5.54
C LEU A 22 -4.26 -0.18 5.25
N ALA A 23 -4.00 -1.30 5.94
CA ALA A 23 -4.79 -2.50 5.83
C ALA A 23 -6.26 -2.25 6.20
N GLU A 24 -6.50 -1.61 7.36
CA GLU A 24 -7.86 -1.28 7.82
C GLU A 24 -8.54 -0.26 6.90
N ARG A 25 -7.83 0.81 6.53
CA ARG A 25 -8.38 1.90 5.70
C ARG A 25 -8.76 1.45 4.30
N TRP A 26 -8.00 0.53 3.73
CA TRP A 26 -8.23 -0.01 2.39
C TRP A 26 -9.01 -1.34 2.41
N GLY A 27 -9.29 -1.89 3.58
CA GLY A 27 -10.02 -3.15 3.74
C GLY A 27 -9.26 -4.37 3.19
N ILE A 28 -7.92 -4.36 3.25
CA ILE A 28 -7.06 -5.41 2.71
C ILE A 28 -6.15 -5.98 3.79
N ASP A 29 -5.65 -7.20 3.59
CA ASP A 29 -4.69 -7.80 4.51
C ASP A 29 -3.38 -6.99 4.58
N PRO A 30 -2.75 -6.91 5.77
CA PRO A 30 -1.42 -6.29 5.93
C PRO A 30 -0.36 -6.88 5.00
N ARG A 31 -0.44 -8.18 4.69
CA ARG A 31 0.45 -8.82 3.71
C ARG A 31 0.25 -8.25 2.30
N GLN A 32 -0.99 -8.00 1.90
CA GLN A 32 -1.29 -7.40 0.60
C GLN A 32 -0.79 -5.95 0.52
N VAL A 33 -0.78 -5.21 1.63
CA VAL A 33 -0.18 -3.88 1.70
C VAL A 33 1.32 -3.96 1.38
N VAL A 34 2.05 -4.87 2.02
CA VAL A 34 3.49 -5.08 1.77
C VAL A 34 3.76 -5.44 0.30
N GLU A 35 3.03 -6.42 -0.25
CA GLU A 35 3.20 -6.82 -1.65
C GLU A 35 2.96 -5.66 -2.62
N ARG A 36 1.97 -4.81 -2.33
CA ARG A 36 1.64 -3.65 -3.15
C ARG A 36 2.70 -2.55 -3.08
N ILE A 37 3.24 -2.28 -1.89
CA ILE A 37 4.35 -1.32 -1.72
C ILE A 37 5.56 -1.81 -2.50
N SER A 38 5.93 -3.09 -2.35
CA SER A 38 7.07 -3.69 -3.06
C SER A 38 6.86 -3.74 -4.58
N ALA A 39 5.61 -3.93 -5.05
CA ALA A 39 5.30 -3.87 -6.47
C ALA A 39 5.39 -2.44 -7.04
N ALA A 40 5.09 -1.42 -6.24
CA ALA A 40 5.17 -0.01 -6.64
C ALA A 40 6.62 0.51 -6.73
N ASP A 41 7.53 0.04 -5.87
CA ASP A 41 8.96 0.40 -5.90
C ASP A 41 9.68 -0.09 -7.17
N ARG A 42 9.18 -1.18 -7.77
CA ARG A 42 9.79 -1.81 -8.95
C ARG A 42 9.30 -1.23 -10.30
N SER A 43 8.36 -0.27 -10.32
CA SER A 43 7.72 0.24 -11.55
C SER A 43 8.21 1.60 -12.00
#